data_AF-A0A1G5ZI39-F1
#
_entry.id   AF-A0A1G5ZI39-F1
#
_cell.length_a   1.000
_cell.length_b   1.000
_cell.length_c   1.000
_cell.angle_alpha   90.00
_cell.angle_beta   90.00
_cell.angle_gamma   90.00
#
_symmetry.space_group_name_H-M   'P 1'
#
loop_
_entity.id
_entity.type
_entity.pdbx_description
1 polymer ?
#
loop_
_entity_poly.entity_id
_entity_poly.type
_entity_poly.pdbx_seq_one_letter_code
_entity_poly.pdbx_strand_id
1 'polypeptide(L)'
;MKIEIGENLIASYLKHVEDCRIVQTNWKTSSKWKITEYEEEKSRKLFDKIKSSPLFSEIFKNNTYNQLIKQAEIDVIGLNTTEKSVFGIDIAFHYAGLNYADTENVVLKKIFRTIFVLQTYFNDFNKFSAIFITPKANPATEKPIRELIEEANKLINDEMISVNFISNESFFSSIVDPLLNNINEDNDTSELFIRSIKLLQLDKRVNIKTESKKQNKKSTINIKTTVDGMKIGQFVQYNMRKLFEQNLVSQNEIENLQNKEYSKNIFDQNFEVLRSSDKEITGIDGRSRYYANEKFFKDYFLTSQWVERHWEPFKNWIDKMNNS
;
A
#
# COMPACT_ATOMS: atom_id res chain seq x y z
N MET A 1 -5.32 29.83 -3.49
CA MET A 1 -5.02 28.41 -3.21
C MET A 1 -6.16 27.59 -3.78
N LYS A 2 -5.91 26.74 -4.79
CA LYS A 2 -6.93 25.82 -5.31
C LYS A 2 -6.97 24.63 -4.35
N ILE A 3 -8.12 24.37 -3.74
CA ILE A 3 -8.30 23.22 -2.85
C ILE A 3 -8.94 22.12 -3.69
N GLU A 4 -8.17 21.08 -3.97
CA GLU A 4 -8.67 19.90 -4.68
C GLU A 4 -9.34 18.97 -3.66
N ILE A 5 -10.67 18.90 -3.71
CA ILE A 5 -11.46 18.13 -2.72
C ILE A 5 -11.16 16.64 -2.78
N GLY A 6 -10.86 16.10 -3.97
CA GLY A 6 -10.46 14.72 -4.16
C GLY A 6 -9.18 14.40 -3.41
N GLU A 7 -8.15 15.24 -3.55
CA GLU A 7 -6.88 15.07 -2.83
C GLU A 7 -7.05 15.17 -1.32
N ASN A 8 -7.90 16.09 -0.83
CA ASN A 8 -8.19 16.23 0.59
C ASN A 8 -8.88 14.98 1.16
N LEU A 9 -9.88 14.44 0.46
CA LEU A 9 -10.54 13.19 0.82
C LEU A 9 -9.52 12.05 0.94
N ILE A 10 -8.65 11.91 -0.06
CA ILE A 10 -7.66 10.84 -0.08
C ILE A 10 -6.56 11.04 0.95
N ALA A 11 -6.20 12.29 1.23
CA ALA A 11 -5.27 12.58 2.31
C ALA A 11 -5.82 12.12 3.67
N SER A 12 -7.09 12.42 3.95
CA SER A 12 -7.77 11.92 5.15
C SER A 12 -7.89 10.40 5.17
N TYR A 13 -8.22 9.75 4.06
CA TYR A 13 -8.23 8.29 3.95
C TYR A 13 -6.86 7.68 4.27
N LEU A 14 -5.80 8.19 3.66
CA LEU A 14 -4.45 7.66 3.87
C LEU A 14 -4.02 7.80 5.33
N LYS A 15 -4.37 8.91 5.97
CA LYS A 15 -4.03 9.16 7.37
C LYS A 15 -4.80 8.27 8.33
N HIS A 16 -6.13 8.23 8.22
CA HIS A 16 -7.01 7.64 9.24
C HIS A 16 -7.42 6.19 8.97
N VAL A 17 -7.25 5.72 7.74
CA VAL A 17 -7.57 4.34 7.35
C VAL A 17 -6.29 3.57 6.99
N GLU A 18 -5.34 4.21 6.31
CA GLU A 18 -4.08 3.57 5.94
C GLU A 18 -2.93 3.76 6.94
N ASP A 19 -3.17 4.45 8.05
CA ASP A 19 -2.19 4.79 9.11
C ASP A 19 -0.93 5.48 8.56
N CYS A 20 -1.09 6.23 7.47
CA CYS A 20 0.01 7.04 6.94
C CYS A 20 0.27 8.20 7.89
N ARG A 21 1.46 8.21 8.48
CA ARG A 21 1.91 9.25 9.41
C ARG A 21 2.34 10.52 8.69
N ILE A 22 2.71 10.40 7.43
CA ILE A 22 3.05 11.52 6.56
C ILE A 22 2.17 11.41 5.32
N VAL A 23 1.50 12.49 4.98
CA VAL A 23 0.66 12.59 3.79
C VAL A 23 0.95 13.91 3.10
N GLN A 24 1.15 13.87 1.78
CA GLN A 24 1.44 15.04 0.97
C GLN A 24 0.61 15.01 -0.31
N THR A 25 -0.17 16.07 -0.53
CA THR A 25 -0.88 16.33 -1.78
C THR A 25 0.01 17.05 -2.80
N ASN A 26 -0.27 16.92 -4.09
CA ASN A 26 0.46 17.56 -5.20
C ASN A 26 1.97 17.28 -5.15
N TRP A 27 2.35 16.03 -4.92
CA TRP A 27 3.76 15.66 -4.81
C TRP A 27 4.43 15.67 -6.18
N LYS A 28 5.61 16.31 -6.26
CA LYS A 28 6.40 16.43 -7.49
C LYS A 28 7.87 16.19 -7.20
N THR A 29 8.57 15.62 -8.18
CA THR A 29 10.02 15.45 -8.10
C THR A 29 10.76 16.78 -8.22
N SER A 30 11.84 16.96 -7.45
CA SER A 30 12.77 18.07 -7.66
C SER A 30 13.83 17.74 -8.70
N SER A 31 14.10 18.67 -9.62
CA SER A 31 15.20 18.55 -10.59
C SER A 31 16.59 18.58 -9.94
N LYS A 32 16.68 18.92 -8.65
CA LYS A 32 17.92 18.95 -7.87
C LYS A 32 18.23 17.64 -7.16
N TRP A 33 17.27 16.73 -7.06
CA TRP A 33 17.51 15.42 -6.44
C TRP A 33 18.39 14.57 -7.36
N LYS A 34 19.55 14.20 -6.85
CA LYS A 34 20.44 13.25 -7.52
C LYS A 34 19.90 11.84 -7.25
N ILE A 35 19.83 11.05 -8.30
CA ILE A 35 19.44 9.63 -8.24
C ILE A 35 20.68 8.85 -8.62
N THR A 36 21.07 7.92 -7.76
CA THR A 36 22.17 6.97 -7.96
C THR A 36 21.66 5.74 -8.70
N GLU A 37 22.58 5.00 -9.32
CA GLU A 37 22.25 3.74 -10.00
C GLU A 37 21.57 2.71 -9.09
N TYR A 38 21.92 2.68 -7.80
CA TYR A 38 21.32 1.79 -6.81
C TYR A 38 19.88 2.17 -6.45
N GLU A 39 19.55 3.47 -6.44
CA GLU A 39 18.19 3.95 -6.14
C GLU A 39 17.21 3.62 -7.26
N GLU A 40 17.65 3.72 -8.53
CA GLU A 40 16.78 3.43 -9.68
C GLU A 40 16.86 2.00 -10.22
N GLU A 41 17.74 1.14 -9.71
CA GLU A 41 17.98 -0.20 -10.26
C GLU A 41 16.68 -1.02 -10.36
N LYS A 42 15.90 -1.03 -9.28
CA LYS A 42 14.66 -1.83 -9.16
C LYS A 42 13.56 -1.31 -10.08
N SER A 43 13.35 0.00 -10.07
CA SER A 43 12.36 0.67 -10.90
C SER A 43 12.71 0.60 -12.38
N ARG A 44 13.99 0.69 -12.74
CA ARG A 44 14.49 0.51 -14.12
C ARG A 44 14.26 -0.92 -14.61
N LYS A 45 14.61 -1.94 -13.81
CA LYS A 45 14.31 -3.35 -14.11
C LYS A 45 12.81 -3.58 -14.34
N LEU A 46 11.96 -2.99 -13.50
CA LEU A 46 10.51 -3.11 -13.66
C LEU A 46 10.00 -2.38 -14.91
N PHE A 47 10.53 -1.20 -15.22
CA PHE A 47 10.23 -0.45 -16.44
C PHE A 47 10.56 -1.27 -17.69
N ASP A 48 11.77 -1.85 -17.77
CA ASP A 48 12.19 -2.67 -18.91
C ASP A 48 11.34 -3.93 -19.06
N LYS A 49 10.95 -4.55 -17.93
CA LYS A 49 10.02 -5.69 -17.90
C LYS A 49 8.64 -5.33 -18.47
N ILE A 50 8.08 -4.18 -18.07
CA ILE A 50 6.79 -3.69 -18.58
C ILE A 50 6.90 -3.33 -20.06
N LYS A 51 7.96 -2.61 -20.45
CA LYS A 51 8.18 -2.18 -21.84
C LYS A 51 8.38 -3.36 -22.81
N SER A 52 8.95 -4.47 -22.32
CA SER A 52 9.16 -5.69 -23.10
C SER A 52 7.90 -6.56 -23.22
N SER A 53 6.84 -6.27 -22.45
CA SER A 53 5.57 -7.00 -22.54
C SER A 53 4.81 -6.59 -23.81
N PRO A 54 4.36 -7.54 -24.65
CA PRO A 54 3.54 -7.23 -25.82
C PRO A 54 2.25 -6.48 -25.48
N LEU A 55 1.72 -6.68 -24.26
CA LEU A 55 0.49 -6.04 -23.81
C LEU A 55 0.68 -4.57 -23.43
N PHE A 56 1.90 -4.19 -23.01
CA PHE A 56 2.18 -2.89 -22.39
C PHE A 56 3.29 -2.09 -23.10
N SER A 57 3.83 -2.60 -24.21
CA SER A 57 4.96 -2.00 -24.92
C SER A 57 4.70 -0.57 -25.38
N GLU A 58 3.46 -0.27 -25.75
CA GLU A 58 3.06 1.05 -26.27
C GLU A 58 2.61 2.06 -25.19
N ILE A 59 2.47 1.64 -23.92
CA ILE A 59 1.96 2.51 -22.85
C ILE A 59 2.83 3.75 -22.66
N PHE A 60 4.14 3.58 -22.75
CA PHE A 60 5.08 4.68 -22.57
C PHE A 60 5.32 5.47 -23.86
N LYS A 61 4.83 5.00 -25.02
CA LYS A 61 5.11 5.58 -26.34
C LYS A 61 6.62 5.83 -26.47
N ASN A 62 7.01 7.06 -26.80
CA ASN A 62 8.41 7.46 -26.95
C ASN A 62 9.07 7.94 -25.63
N ASN A 63 8.38 7.85 -24.49
CA ASN A 63 8.95 8.33 -23.24
C ASN A 63 10.05 7.41 -22.71
N THR A 64 11.18 8.01 -22.37
CA THR A 64 12.26 7.31 -21.66
C THR A 64 11.93 7.21 -20.17
N TYR A 65 12.55 6.24 -19.48
CA TYR A 65 12.44 6.10 -18.03
C TYR A 65 12.73 7.42 -17.29
N ASN A 66 13.83 8.10 -17.65
CA ASN A 66 14.23 9.36 -17.00
C ASN A 66 13.20 10.49 -17.22
N GLN A 67 12.53 10.51 -18.37
CA GLN A 67 11.45 11.48 -18.62
C GLN A 67 10.24 11.20 -17.73
N LEU A 68 9.86 9.93 -17.56
CA LEU A 68 8.73 9.54 -16.70
C LEU A 68 8.97 9.93 -15.24
N ILE A 69 10.17 9.67 -14.72
CA ILE A 69 10.53 9.98 -13.33
C ILE A 69 10.58 11.50 -13.09
N LYS A 70 11.30 12.26 -13.92
CA LYS A 70 11.52 13.71 -13.69
C LYS A 70 10.26 14.58 -13.90
N GLN A 71 9.27 14.07 -14.63
CA GLN A 71 8.01 14.75 -14.90
C GLN A 71 6.86 14.17 -14.08
N ALA A 72 7.18 13.42 -13.02
CA ALA A 72 6.16 12.83 -12.18
C ALA A 72 5.48 13.88 -11.32
N GLU A 73 4.16 13.84 -11.40
CA GLU A 73 3.24 14.53 -10.52
C GLU A 73 2.28 13.46 -10.02
N ILE A 74 2.20 13.34 -8.70
CA ILE A 74 1.37 12.37 -7.98
C ILE A 74 0.43 13.19 -7.10
N ASP A 75 -0.87 12.97 -7.25
CA ASP A 75 -1.88 13.82 -6.63
C ASP A 75 -1.83 13.70 -5.09
N VAL A 76 -1.63 12.49 -4.55
CA VAL A 76 -1.39 12.27 -3.12
C VAL A 76 -0.37 11.15 -2.86
N ILE A 77 0.59 11.40 -1.97
CA ILE A 77 1.48 10.37 -1.39
C ILE A 77 1.18 10.18 0.09
N GLY A 78 1.18 8.94 0.55
CA GLY A 78 1.11 8.57 1.97
C GLY A 78 2.25 7.64 2.36
N LEU A 79 2.90 7.93 3.50
CA LEU A 79 3.96 7.11 4.09
C LEU A 79 3.49 6.51 5.40
N ASN A 80 3.36 5.18 5.43
CA ASN A 80 3.15 4.43 6.67
C ASN A 80 4.50 3.89 7.13
N THR A 81 5.09 4.59 8.10
CA THR A 81 6.44 4.27 8.59
C THR A 81 6.48 3.05 9.51
N THR A 82 5.35 2.58 10.03
CA THR A 82 5.28 1.35 10.84
C THR A 82 5.37 0.11 9.97
N GLU A 83 4.56 0.06 8.92
CA GLU A 83 4.53 -1.07 8.00
C GLU A 83 5.57 -0.96 6.88
N LYS A 84 6.29 0.18 6.82
CA LYS A 84 7.22 0.51 5.75
C LYS A 84 6.53 0.39 4.37
N SER A 85 5.32 0.94 4.28
CA SER A 85 4.56 1.05 3.03
C SER A 85 4.42 2.48 2.55
N VAL A 86 4.41 2.64 1.22
CA VAL A 86 4.19 3.91 0.52
C VAL A 86 3.04 3.76 -0.46
N PHE A 87 2.17 4.74 -0.45
CA PHE A 87 1.04 4.87 -1.35
C PHE A 87 1.28 6.07 -2.26
N GLY A 88 1.07 5.90 -3.56
CA GLY A 88 0.97 6.98 -4.54
C GLY A 88 -0.39 6.87 -5.23
N ILE A 89 -1.21 7.91 -5.10
CA ILE A 89 -2.58 7.91 -5.58
C ILE A 89 -2.79 9.04 -6.57
N ASP A 90 -3.16 8.68 -7.79
CA ASP A 90 -3.64 9.59 -8.83
C ASP A 90 -5.18 9.61 -8.82
N ILE A 91 -5.77 10.78 -9.00
CA ILE A 91 -7.21 11.04 -8.82
C ILE A 91 -7.78 11.68 -10.08
N ALA A 92 -8.87 11.11 -10.61
CA ALA A 92 -9.72 11.77 -11.58
C ALA A 92 -11.10 12.05 -10.99
N PHE A 93 -11.36 13.30 -10.64
CA PHE A 93 -12.66 13.74 -10.13
C PHE A 93 -13.35 14.66 -11.13
N HIS A 94 -14.32 14.12 -11.87
CA HIS A 94 -15.19 14.89 -12.77
C HIS A 94 -16.62 14.39 -12.69
N TYR A 95 -17.59 15.30 -12.72
CA TYR A 95 -19.03 14.95 -12.66
C TYR A 95 -19.48 14.07 -13.83
N ALA A 96 -18.90 14.30 -15.02
CA ALA A 96 -19.14 13.50 -16.22
C ALA A 96 -18.44 12.12 -16.17
N GLY A 97 -17.63 11.85 -15.15
CA GLY A 97 -16.79 10.66 -15.05
C GLY A 97 -15.50 10.76 -15.85
N LEU A 98 -14.77 9.63 -15.88
CA LEU A 98 -13.50 9.46 -16.58
C LEU A 98 -13.69 9.52 -18.11
N ASN A 99 -13.05 10.49 -18.79
CA ASN A 99 -13.25 10.76 -20.23
C ASN A 99 -11.97 11.24 -20.92
N TYR A 100 -10.85 10.50 -20.80
CA TYR A 100 -9.63 10.82 -21.55
C TYR A 100 -9.70 10.25 -22.97
N ALA A 101 -9.00 10.88 -23.92
CA ALA A 101 -8.63 10.19 -25.14
C ALA A 101 -7.67 9.05 -24.78
N ASP A 102 -7.95 7.82 -25.23
CA ASP A 102 -7.13 6.64 -24.92
C ASP A 102 -7.01 6.38 -23.40
N THR A 103 -8.18 6.32 -22.74
CA THR A 103 -8.29 6.35 -21.28
C THR A 103 -7.51 5.23 -20.59
N GLU A 104 -7.54 4.03 -21.14
CA GLU A 104 -6.85 2.86 -20.59
C GLU A 104 -5.35 3.11 -20.47
N ASN A 105 -4.72 3.55 -21.56
CA ASN A 105 -3.29 3.83 -21.60
C ASN A 105 -2.91 5.02 -20.72
N VAL A 106 -3.74 6.06 -20.64
CA VAL A 106 -3.50 7.21 -19.76
C VAL A 106 -3.48 6.77 -18.29
N VAL A 107 -4.47 5.96 -17.87
CA VAL A 107 -4.56 5.46 -16.49
C VAL A 107 -3.38 4.56 -16.16
N LEU A 108 -3.08 3.56 -17.01
CA LEU A 108 -1.97 2.64 -16.77
C LEU A 108 -0.62 3.35 -16.75
N LYS A 109 -0.41 4.32 -17.65
CA LYS A 109 0.83 5.11 -17.67
C LYS A 109 1.02 5.89 -16.38
N LYS A 110 -0.05 6.49 -15.82
CA LYS A 110 0.01 7.18 -14.53
C LYS A 110 0.38 6.21 -13.41
N ILE A 111 -0.30 5.08 -13.31
CA ILE A 111 -0.02 4.03 -12.31
C ILE A 111 1.43 3.54 -12.39
N PHE A 112 1.91 3.17 -13.57
CA PHE A 112 3.28 2.68 -13.73
C PHE A 112 4.32 3.77 -13.47
N ARG A 113 4.09 5.00 -13.93
CA ARG A 113 4.96 6.12 -13.58
C ARG A 113 5.04 6.29 -12.07
N THR A 114 3.90 6.26 -11.38
CA THR A 114 3.81 6.36 -9.93
C THR A 114 4.60 5.24 -9.26
N ILE A 115 4.46 3.97 -9.68
CA ILE A 115 5.22 2.89 -9.05
C ILE A 115 6.74 3.03 -9.22
N PHE A 116 7.20 3.48 -10.40
CA PHE A 116 8.64 3.71 -10.62
C PHE A 116 9.18 4.83 -9.72
N VAL A 117 8.40 5.90 -9.56
CA VAL A 117 8.75 7.03 -8.69
C VAL A 117 8.82 6.59 -7.23
N LEU A 118 7.83 5.82 -6.77
CA LEU A 118 7.81 5.31 -5.40
C LEU A 118 9.04 4.46 -5.10
N GLN A 119 9.37 3.52 -5.99
CA GLN A 119 10.54 2.65 -5.85
C GLN A 119 11.87 3.41 -5.89
N THR A 120 11.94 4.52 -6.62
CA THR A 120 13.18 5.29 -6.82
C THR A 120 13.45 6.23 -5.65
N TYR A 121 12.45 6.99 -5.20
CA TYR A 121 12.63 8.04 -4.19
C TYR A 121 12.29 7.59 -2.76
N PHE A 122 11.64 6.44 -2.61
CA PHE A 122 11.25 5.89 -1.31
C PHE A 122 11.75 4.45 -1.15
N ASN A 123 12.95 4.18 -1.68
CA ASN A 123 13.59 2.86 -1.67
C ASN A 123 13.89 2.28 -0.27
N ASP A 124 13.84 3.11 0.79
CA ASP A 124 13.89 2.70 2.20
C ASP A 124 12.60 2.02 2.69
N PHE A 125 11.54 2.09 1.90
CA PHE A 125 10.28 1.39 2.14
C PHE A 125 10.27 0.06 1.38
N ASN A 126 9.45 -0.86 1.88
CA ASN A 126 9.44 -2.23 1.40
C ASN A 126 8.20 -2.54 0.56
N LYS A 127 7.10 -1.82 0.79
CA LYS A 127 5.82 -2.03 0.12
C LYS A 127 5.41 -0.78 -0.66
N PHE A 128 5.05 -0.95 -1.93
CA PHE A 128 4.73 0.13 -2.85
C PHE A 128 3.35 -0.09 -3.46
N SER A 129 2.45 0.87 -3.32
CA SER A 129 1.10 0.81 -3.88
C SER A 129 0.84 2.01 -4.77
N ALA A 130 0.65 1.78 -6.07
CA ALA A 130 0.26 2.81 -7.02
C ALA A 130 -1.22 2.62 -7.39
N ILE A 131 -2.06 3.61 -7.10
CA ILE A 131 -3.51 3.49 -7.26
C ILE A 131 -4.01 4.65 -8.11
N PHE A 132 -4.80 4.35 -9.13
CA PHE A 132 -5.60 5.36 -9.80
C PHE A 132 -7.05 5.26 -9.32
N ILE A 133 -7.65 6.39 -8.96
CA ILE A 133 -9.01 6.41 -8.45
C ILE A 133 -9.92 7.38 -9.19
N THR A 134 -11.20 7.04 -9.26
CA THR A 134 -12.26 7.95 -9.75
C THR A 134 -13.59 7.57 -9.13
N PRO A 135 -14.41 8.51 -8.63
CA PRO A 135 -15.74 8.18 -8.12
C PRO A 135 -16.69 7.69 -9.23
N LYS A 136 -16.37 7.96 -10.50
CA LYS A 136 -17.25 7.68 -11.63
C LYS A 136 -16.48 7.31 -12.89
N ALA A 137 -16.70 6.10 -13.38
CA ALA A 137 -16.20 5.60 -14.66
C ALA A 137 -17.33 4.90 -15.42
N ASN A 138 -17.39 5.06 -16.74
CA ASN A 138 -18.32 4.31 -17.56
C ASN A 138 -17.93 2.81 -17.54
N PRO A 139 -18.89 1.86 -17.41
CA PRO A 139 -18.58 0.43 -17.45
C PRO A 139 -17.76 -0.03 -18.67
N ALA A 140 -17.98 0.58 -19.84
CA ALA A 140 -17.23 0.29 -21.06
C ALA A 140 -15.74 0.67 -20.96
N THR A 141 -15.41 1.63 -20.10
CA THR A 141 -14.04 2.08 -19.83
C THR A 141 -13.46 1.40 -18.59
N GLU A 142 -14.27 1.17 -17.56
CA GLU A 142 -13.83 0.52 -16.31
C GLU A 142 -13.36 -0.91 -16.56
N LYS A 143 -14.14 -1.71 -17.30
CA LYS A 143 -13.85 -3.13 -17.48
C LYS A 143 -12.47 -3.39 -18.13
N PRO A 144 -12.13 -2.76 -19.28
CA PRO A 144 -10.80 -2.93 -19.89
C PRO A 144 -9.65 -2.52 -18.95
N ILE A 145 -9.81 -1.44 -18.18
CA ILE A 145 -8.78 -1.01 -17.23
C ILE A 145 -8.56 -2.07 -16.16
N ARG A 146 -9.63 -2.63 -15.59
CA ARG A 146 -9.52 -3.67 -14.55
C ARG A 146 -8.81 -4.92 -15.07
N GLU A 147 -9.17 -5.37 -16.27
CA GLU A 147 -8.52 -6.52 -16.92
C GLU A 147 -7.01 -6.25 -17.14
N LEU A 148 -6.65 -5.06 -17.61
CA LEU A 148 -5.25 -4.66 -17.79
C LEU A 148 -4.49 -4.55 -16.46
N ILE A 149 -5.15 -4.13 -15.37
CA ILE A 149 -4.57 -4.08 -14.02
C ILE A 149 -4.29 -5.48 -13.47
N GLU A 150 -5.17 -6.45 -13.75
CA GLU A 150 -4.92 -7.85 -13.38
C GLU A 150 -3.69 -8.41 -14.10
N GLU A 151 -3.59 -8.19 -15.41
CA GLU A 151 -2.42 -8.59 -16.20
C GLU A 151 -1.16 -7.84 -15.76
N ALA A 152 -1.28 -6.57 -15.36
CA ALA A 152 -0.16 -5.80 -14.83
C ALA A 152 0.37 -6.39 -13.51
N ASN A 153 -0.51 -6.76 -12.57
CA ASN A 153 -0.09 -7.40 -11.32
C ASN A 153 0.52 -8.79 -11.56
N LYS A 154 -0.03 -9.59 -12.48
CA LYS A 154 0.57 -10.87 -12.89
C LYS A 154 1.95 -10.68 -13.50
N LEU A 155 2.11 -9.66 -14.35
CA LEU A 155 3.41 -9.35 -14.94
C LEU A 155 4.40 -8.88 -13.87
N ILE A 156 4.00 -7.98 -12.97
CA ILE A 156 4.86 -7.50 -11.87
C ILE A 156 5.35 -8.70 -11.04
N ASN A 157 4.42 -9.57 -10.63
CA ASN A 157 4.67 -10.77 -9.83
C ASN A 157 5.53 -10.50 -8.59
N ASP A 158 5.14 -9.50 -7.81
CA ASP A 158 5.80 -9.14 -6.56
C ASP A 158 4.75 -8.72 -5.53
N GLU A 159 4.63 -9.48 -4.45
CA GLU A 159 3.63 -9.25 -3.41
C GLU A 159 3.83 -7.92 -2.66
N MET A 160 5.02 -7.32 -2.78
CA MET A 160 5.33 -6.01 -2.20
C MET A 160 4.97 -4.84 -3.11
N ILE A 161 4.60 -5.10 -4.36
CA ILE A 161 4.26 -4.09 -5.35
C ILE A 161 2.82 -4.33 -5.78
N SER A 162 1.95 -3.36 -5.55
CA SER A 162 0.57 -3.43 -6.01
C SER A 162 0.25 -2.24 -6.93
N VAL A 163 -0.43 -2.56 -8.03
CA VAL A 163 -1.05 -1.56 -8.89
C VAL A 163 -2.56 -1.77 -8.88
N ASN A 164 -3.35 -0.70 -8.75
CA ASN A 164 -4.80 -0.84 -8.62
C ASN A 164 -5.58 0.29 -9.28
N PHE A 165 -6.82 -0.02 -9.65
CA PHE A 165 -7.81 0.92 -10.16
C PHE A 165 -9.10 0.82 -9.35
N ILE A 166 -9.43 1.90 -8.63
CA ILE A 166 -10.61 1.95 -7.76
C ILE A 166 -11.61 2.93 -8.36
N SER A 167 -12.79 2.43 -8.74
CA SER A 167 -13.84 3.28 -9.29
C SER A 167 -15.25 2.90 -8.86
N ASN A 168 -16.20 3.80 -9.11
CA ASN A 168 -17.63 3.58 -8.89
C ASN A 168 -17.91 3.09 -7.44
N GLU A 169 -18.66 2.01 -7.28
CA GLU A 169 -19.00 1.45 -5.97
C GLU A 169 -17.75 1.09 -5.14
N SER A 170 -16.67 0.63 -5.78
CA SER A 170 -15.43 0.32 -5.09
C SER A 170 -14.80 1.57 -4.47
N PHE A 171 -14.93 2.74 -5.12
CA PHE A 171 -14.43 3.99 -4.56
C PHE A 171 -15.15 4.34 -3.25
N PHE A 172 -16.47 4.25 -3.22
CA PHE A 172 -17.22 4.56 -2.01
C PHE A 172 -16.96 3.52 -0.91
N SER A 173 -17.13 2.24 -1.21
CA SER A 173 -17.03 1.15 -0.23
C SER A 173 -15.62 0.92 0.34
N SER A 174 -14.56 1.19 -0.42
CA SER A 174 -13.18 0.96 0.05
C SER A 174 -12.47 2.21 0.59
N ILE A 175 -12.95 3.41 0.26
CA ILE A 175 -12.28 4.67 0.64
C ILE A 175 -13.20 5.53 1.49
N VAL A 176 -14.37 5.89 0.94
CA VAL A 176 -15.27 6.86 1.58
C VAL A 176 -15.90 6.26 2.83
N ASP A 177 -16.52 5.08 2.73
CA ASP A 177 -17.26 4.48 3.83
C ASP A 177 -16.37 4.17 5.04
N PRO A 178 -15.17 3.56 4.90
CA PRO A 178 -14.27 3.34 6.03
C PRO A 178 -13.83 4.64 6.69
N LEU A 179 -13.56 5.67 5.89
CA LEU A 179 -13.21 6.98 6.42
C LEU A 179 -14.37 7.58 7.22
N LEU A 180 -15.59 7.56 6.66
CA LEU A 180 -16.79 8.09 7.32
C LEU A 180 -17.11 7.36 8.63
N ASN A 181 -16.86 6.05 8.70
CA ASN A 181 -17.08 5.27 9.92
C ASN A 181 -16.15 5.66 11.07
N ASN A 182 -14.93 6.15 10.76
CA ASN A 182 -13.93 6.55 11.76
C ASN A 182 -14.02 8.03 12.16
N ILE A 183 -14.81 8.85 11.46
CA ILE A 183 -14.89 10.33 11.66
C ILE A 183 -15.18 10.77 13.11
N ASN A 184 -15.92 9.96 13.87
CA ASN A 184 -16.34 10.30 15.23
C ASN A 184 -15.25 10.06 16.28
N GLU A 185 -14.23 9.25 15.97
CA GLU A 185 -13.12 8.95 16.87
C GLU A 185 -12.01 10.01 16.78
N ASP A 186 -11.98 10.77 15.67
CA ASP A 186 -10.94 11.74 15.40
C ASP A 186 -11.19 13.12 16.02
N ASN A 187 -10.24 13.54 16.86
CA ASN A 187 -10.15 14.89 17.44
C ASN A 187 -9.42 15.88 16.52
N ASP A 188 -8.92 15.47 15.35
CA ASP A 188 -8.18 16.36 14.46
C ASP A 188 -9.11 17.38 13.80
N THR A 189 -9.10 18.60 14.35
CA THR A 189 -9.94 19.72 13.92
C THR A 189 -9.35 20.49 12.74
N SER A 190 -8.24 20.05 12.13
CA SER A 190 -7.56 20.78 11.06
C SER A 190 -7.88 20.28 9.65
N GLU A 191 -8.45 19.08 9.49
CA GLU A 191 -8.67 18.46 8.19
C GLU A 191 -9.96 18.91 7.49
N LEU A 192 -9.81 19.57 6.34
CA LEU A 192 -10.91 20.22 5.62
C LEU A 192 -12.02 19.24 5.20
N PHE A 193 -11.68 18.06 4.68
CA PHE A 193 -12.68 17.08 4.25
C PHE A 193 -13.54 16.60 5.42
N ILE A 194 -12.91 16.12 6.50
CA ILE A 194 -13.60 15.62 7.69
C ILE A 194 -14.45 16.72 8.33
N ARG A 195 -13.93 17.94 8.42
CA ARG A 195 -14.70 19.10 8.91
C ARG A 195 -15.91 19.41 8.04
N SER A 196 -15.78 19.33 6.72
CA SER A 196 -16.90 19.56 5.81
C SER A 196 -18.03 18.54 6.04
N ILE A 197 -17.67 17.26 6.26
CA ILE A 197 -18.63 16.22 6.60
C ILE A 197 -19.26 16.46 7.97
N LYS A 198 -18.45 16.72 9.01
CA LYS A 198 -18.95 17.04 10.35
C LYS A 198 -19.91 18.24 10.33
N LEU A 199 -19.62 19.27 9.53
CA LEU A 199 -20.52 20.41 9.34
C LEU A 199 -21.86 19.99 8.72
N LEU A 200 -21.84 19.15 7.68
CA LEU A 200 -23.08 18.65 7.06
C LEU A 200 -23.89 17.75 8.01
N GLN A 201 -23.23 17.01 8.90
CA GLN A 201 -23.89 16.19 9.93
C GLN A 201 -24.64 17.02 10.99
N LEU A 202 -24.30 18.30 11.16
CA LEU A 202 -25.05 19.20 12.06
C LEU A 202 -26.42 19.59 11.50
N ASP A 203 -26.62 19.47 10.18
CA ASP A 203 -27.88 19.81 9.54
C ASP A 203 -28.89 18.67 9.68
N LYS A 204 -29.84 18.83 10.61
CA LYS A 204 -30.92 17.88 10.87
C LYS A 204 -31.86 17.63 9.67
N ARG A 205 -31.77 18.43 8.60
CA ARG A 205 -32.50 18.20 7.34
C ARG A 205 -31.78 17.18 6.45
N VAL A 206 -30.46 17.08 6.57
CA VAL A 206 -29.66 16.14 5.80
C VAL A 206 -29.68 14.81 6.54
N ASN A 207 -30.51 13.87 6.07
CA ASN A 207 -30.44 12.48 6.51
C ASN A 207 -29.18 11.82 5.93
N ILE A 208 -28.00 12.16 6.47
CA ILE A 208 -26.80 11.35 6.27
C ILE A 208 -27.04 10.09 7.09
N LYS A 209 -27.66 9.08 6.47
CA LYS A 209 -27.75 7.77 7.08
C LYS A 209 -26.32 7.21 7.13
N THR A 210 -25.67 7.30 8.28
CA THR A 210 -24.62 6.34 8.65
C THR A 210 -25.32 5.00 8.81
N GLU A 211 -25.62 4.34 7.68
CA GLU A 211 -26.14 2.99 7.72
C GLU A 211 -25.00 2.10 8.20
N SER A 212 -24.91 1.90 9.51
CA SER A 212 -24.29 0.72 10.12
C SER A 212 -25.11 -0.51 9.76
N LYS A 213 -25.20 -0.82 8.47
CA LYS A 213 -25.81 -2.06 7.99
C LYS A 213 -24.70 -3.05 7.67
N LYS A 214 -24.65 -4.11 8.48
CA LYS A 214 -24.21 -5.44 8.04
C LYS A 214 -25.03 -5.81 6.80
N GLN A 215 -24.58 -5.45 5.62
CA GLN A 215 -25.09 -6.01 4.37
C GLN A 215 -24.13 -7.10 3.92
N ASN A 216 -24.59 -8.35 4.11
CA ASN A 216 -24.11 -9.50 3.37
C ASN A 216 -24.43 -9.28 1.87
N LYS A 217 -23.58 -8.53 1.18
CA LYS A 217 -23.40 -8.64 -0.26
C LYS A 217 -21.96 -9.07 -0.48
N LYS A 218 -21.78 -10.21 -1.15
CA LYS A 218 -20.50 -10.68 -1.69
C LYS A 218 -20.02 -9.69 -2.76
N SER A 219 -19.58 -8.52 -2.34
CA SER A 219 -18.47 -7.84 -2.98
C SER A 219 -17.25 -8.28 -2.20
N THR A 220 -16.15 -8.57 -2.89
CA THR A 220 -14.87 -8.91 -2.25
C THR A 220 -14.33 -7.64 -1.60
N ILE A 221 -14.94 -7.19 -0.50
CA ILE A 221 -14.44 -6.05 0.28
C ILE A 221 -13.16 -6.56 0.94
N ASN A 222 -12.01 -6.11 0.46
CA ASN A 222 -10.73 -6.28 1.15
C ASN A 222 -10.73 -5.37 2.39
N ILE A 223 -11.59 -5.64 3.37
CA ILE A 223 -11.45 -5.06 4.71
C ILE A 223 -10.14 -5.62 5.25
N LYS A 224 -9.16 -4.74 5.49
CA LYS A 224 -7.91 -5.12 6.13
C LYS A 224 -8.22 -5.59 7.55
N THR A 225 -7.76 -6.77 7.89
CA THR A 225 -7.98 -7.32 9.22
C THR A 225 -7.15 -6.54 10.23
N THR A 226 -7.72 -6.23 11.39
CA THR A 226 -6.99 -5.62 12.51
C THR A 226 -7.26 -6.38 13.81
N VAL A 227 -6.26 -6.47 14.67
CA VAL A 227 -6.40 -6.95 16.06
C VAL A 227 -5.91 -5.85 16.98
N ASP A 228 -6.76 -5.40 17.90
CA ASP A 228 -6.50 -4.26 18.78
C ASP A 228 -6.05 -2.99 18.02
N GLY A 229 -6.65 -2.76 16.85
CA GLY A 229 -6.31 -1.64 15.95
C GLY A 229 -5.00 -1.81 15.17
N MET A 230 -4.24 -2.90 15.39
CA MET A 230 -2.99 -3.16 14.67
C MET A 230 -3.24 -3.93 13.37
N LYS A 231 -2.64 -3.45 12.27
CA LYS A 231 -2.48 -4.22 11.03
C LYS A 231 -1.40 -5.29 11.18
N ILE A 232 -1.38 -6.29 10.28
CA ILE A 232 -0.55 -7.49 10.43
C ILE A 232 0.93 -7.18 10.69
N GLY A 233 1.52 -6.23 9.96
CA GLY A 233 2.93 -5.91 10.12
C GLY A 233 3.24 -5.31 11.49
N GLN A 234 2.31 -4.52 12.04
CA GLN A 234 2.41 -3.95 13.37
C GLN A 234 2.17 -5.02 14.45
N PHE A 235 1.14 -5.85 14.26
CA PHE A 235 0.78 -6.94 15.17
C PHE A 235 1.92 -7.95 15.33
N VAL A 236 2.60 -8.30 14.22
CA VAL A 236 3.77 -9.18 14.27
C VAL A 236 4.90 -8.52 15.05
N GLN A 237 5.28 -7.29 14.72
CA GLN A 237 6.35 -6.58 15.44
C GLN A 237 6.07 -6.50 16.96
N TYR A 238 4.83 -6.15 17.33
CA TYR A 238 4.40 -6.10 18.73
C TYR A 238 4.55 -7.45 19.44
N ASN A 239 3.98 -8.52 18.86
CA ASN A 239 4.02 -9.84 19.51
C ASN A 239 5.43 -10.44 19.54
N MET A 240 6.25 -10.23 18.51
CA MET A 240 7.64 -10.70 18.51
C MET A 240 8.45 -10.06 19.65
N ARG A 241 8.23 -8.76 19.94
CA ARG A 241 8.82 -8.11 21.12
C ARG A 241 8.30 -8.70 22.43
N LYS A 242 6.98 -8.79 22.56
CA LYS A 242 6.33 -9.31 23.77
C LYS A 242 6.77 -10.72 24.12
N LEU A 243 6.83 -11.62 23.14
CA LEU A 243 7.30 -13.00 23.33
C LEU A 243 8.77 -13.06 23.76
N PHE A 244 9.61 -12.16 23.23
CA PHE A 244 11.01 -12.05 23.65
C PHE A 244 11.15 -11.54 25.08
N GLU A 245 10.44 -10.46 25.43
CA GLU A 245 10.44 -9.88 26.79
C GLU A 245 9.97 -10.90 27.84
N GLN A 246 9.03 -11.77 27.47
CA GLN A 246 8.50 -12.82 28.32
C GLN A 246 9.33 -14.12 28.31
N ASN A 247 10.41 -14.18 27.52
CA ASN A 247 11.25 -15.36 27.31
C ASN A 247 10.46 -16.61 26.87
N LEU A 248 9.41 -16.43 26.06
CA LEU A 248 8.53 -17.52 25.60
C LEU A 248 9.01 -18.22 24.32
N VAL A 249 10.13 -17.78 23.74
CA VAL A 249 10.70 -18.37 22.52
C VAL A 249 12.04 -19.02 22.84
N SER A 250 12.11 -20.34 22.65
CA SER A 250 13.34 -21.11 22.87
C SER A 250 14.40 -20.82 21.81
N GLN A 251 15.66 -21.11 22.12
CA GLN A 251 16.77 -20.98 21.15
C GLN A 251 16.56 -21.86 19.90
N ASN A 252 16.04 -23.08 20.08
CA ASN A 252 15.71 -23.97 18.98
C ASN A 252 14.62 -23.37 18.07
N GLU A 253 13.66 -22.66 18.65
CA GLU A 253 12.63 -21.97 17.85
C GLU A 253 13.21 -20.76 17.10
N ILE A 254 14.14 -20.02 17.69
CA ILE A 254 14.88 -18.95 16.99
C ILE A 254 15.67 -19.52 15.79
N GLU A 255 16.26 -20.71 15.94
CA GLU A 255 16.93 -21.42 14.84
C GLU A 255 15.94 -21.86 13.75
N ASN A 256 14.77 -22.38 14.13
CA ASN A 256 13.70 -22.72 13.19
C ASN A 256 13.23 -21.49 12.40
N LEU A 257 13.06 -20.33 13.04
CA LEU A 257 12.63 -19.09 12.39
C LEU A 257 13.64 -18.55 11.36
N GLN A 258 14.90 -19.00 11.40
CA GLN A 258 15.92 -18.70 10.39
C GLN A 258 15.86 -19.66 9.18
N ASN A 259 15.10 -20.74 9.28
CA ASN A 259 14.94 -21.69 8.20
C ASN A 259 13.80 -21.25 7.26
N LYS A 260 14.12 -21.09 5.97
CA LYS A 260 13.16 -20.69 4.93
C LYS A 260 12.03 -21.71 4.73
N GLU A 261 12.33 -23.02 4.78
CA GLU A 261 11.32 -24.08 4.64
C GLU A 261 10.40 -24.12 5.85
N TYR A 262 10.95 -24.00 7.05
CA TYR A 262 10.14 -23.82 8.27
C TYR A 262 9.22 -22.61 8.15
N SER A 263 9.77 -21.48 7.70
CA SER A 263 9.02 -20.23 7.54
C SER A 263 7.89 -20.37 6.52
N LYS A 264 8.12 -21.10 5.42
CA LYS A 264 7.09 -21.40 4.42
C LYS A 264 6.01 -22.31 4.96
N ASN A 265 6.37 -23.35 5.70
CA ASN A 265 5.43 -24.34 6.22
C ASN A 265 4.58 -23.80 7.38
N ILE A 266 5.16 -22.97 8.24
CA ILE A 266 4.49 -22.47 9.46
C ILE A 266 3.79 -21.13 9.22
N PHE A 267 4.34 -20.23 8.40
CA PHE A 267 3.82 -18.86 8.24
C PHE A 267 3.32 -18.56 6.81
N ASP A 268 3.42 -19.51 5.88
CA ASP A 268 3.28 -19.27 4.43
C ASP A 268 4.24 -18.17 3.91
N GLN A 269 5.37 -18.01 4.59
CA GLN A 269 6.37 -16.98 4.27
C GLN A 269 7.43 -17.53 3.31
N ASN A 270 7.67 -16.84 2.20
CA ASN A 270 8.64 -17.28 1.18
C ASN A 270 10.10 -16.96 1.56
N PHE A 271 10.32 -16.39 2.74
CA PHE A 271 11.60 -15.93 3.27
C PHE A 271 11.72 -16.42 4.72
N GLU A 272 12.94 -16.52 5.24
CA GLU A 272 13.13 -16.74 6.66
C GLU A 272 12.48 -15.60 7.48
N VAL A 273 11.77 -15.97 8.56
CA VAL A 273 11.10 -14.98 9.42
C VAL A 273 12.12 -14.14 10.18
N LEU A 274 13.20 -14.78 10.64
CA LEU A 274 14.34 -14.13 11.27
C LEU A 274 15.58 -14.30 10.40
N ARG A 275 16.31 -13.21 10.18
CA ARG A 275 17.60 -13.22 9.52
C ARG A 275 18.67 -12.74 10.49
N SER A 276 19.74 -13.52 10.64
CA SER A 276 20.87 -13.13 11.49
C SER A 276 21.49 -11.81 11.02
N SER A 277 21.88 -10.96 11.98
CA SER A 277 22.34 -9.59 11.72
C SER A 277 23.74 -9.49 11.09
N ASP A 278 24.43 -10.62 10.94
CA ASP A 278 25.64 -10.78 10.13
C ASP A 278 25.34 -10.85 8.61
N LYS A 279 24.09 -11.08 8.23
CA LYS A 279 23.63 -11.12 6.83
C LYS A 279 23.03 -9.79 6.41
N GLU A 280 23.15 -9.47 5.13
CA GLU A 280 22.48 -8.30 4.56
C GLU A 280 20.96 -8.41 4.70
N ILE A 281 20.28 -7.29 4.93
CA ILE A 281 18.80 -7.22 4.99
C ILE A 281 18.13 -7.34 3.60
N THR A 282 18.93 -7.45 2.55
CA THR A 282 18.51 -7.54 1.16
C THR A 282 18.30 -9.00 0.75
N GLY A 283 17.22 -9.28 0.03
CA GLY A 283 17.03 -10.56 -0.66
C GLY A 283 18.06 -10.76 -1.79
N ILE A 284 18.07 -11.95 -2.38
CA ILE A 284 18.92 -12.28 -3.56
C ILE A 284 18.63 -11.32 -4.73
N ASP A 285 17.43 -10.73 -4.76
CA ASP A 285 16.97 -9.75 -5.73
C ASP A 285 17.34 -8.30 -5.36
N GLY A 286 18.15 -8.08 -4.32
CA GLY A 286 18.57 -6.77 -3.82
C GLY A 286 17.46 -6.01 -3.08
N ARG A 287 16.29 -6.60 -2.83
CA ARG A 287 15.17 -5.92 -2.16
C ARG A 287 15.32 -5.99 -0.65
N SER A 288 15.08 -4.87 0.05
CA SER A 288 15.03 -4.89 1.50
C SER A 288 13.80 -5.73 1.92
N ARG A 289 14.05 -6.89 2.50
CA ARG A 289 13.00 -7.84 2.91
C ARG A 289 12.81 -7.86 4.42
N TYR A 290 13.60 -7.11 5.18
CA TYR A 290 13.62 -7.12 6.63
C TYR A 290 13.51 -5.70 7.20
N TYR A 291 13.01 -5.58 8.42
CA TYR A 291 13.00 -4.32 9.15
C TYR A 291 14.42 -3.96 9.58
N ALA A 292 14.99 -2.93 8.97
CA ALA A 292 16.38 -2.51 9.19
C ALA A 292 16.61 -1.80 10.53
N ASN A 293 15.57 -1.20 11.09
CA ASN A 293 15.70 -0.22 12.18
C ASN A 293 15.72 -0.87 13.58
N GLU A 294 15.50 -2.18 13.67
CA GLU A 294 15.38 -2.88 14.93
C GLU A 294 15.88 -4.30 14.81
N LYS A 295 16.53 -4.78 15.88
CA LYS A 295 16.86 -6.18 16.05
C LYS A 295 15.85 -6.85 16.98
N PHE A 296 15.39 -8.02 16.58
CA PHE A 296 14.52 -8.93 17.32
C PHE A 296 15.36 -10.08 17.87
N PHE A 297 14.96 -10.62 19.02
CA PHE A 297 15.67 -11.73 19.68
C PHE A 297 17.19 -11.51 19.77
N LYS A 298 17.60 -10.29 20.15
CA LYS A 298 18.97 -9.75 20.21
C LYS A 298 19.59 -9.44 18.86
N ASP A 299 19.85 -10.44 18.02
CA ASP A 299 20.75 -10.31 16.87
C ASP A 299 20.13 -10.67 15.52
N TYR A 300 18.79 -10.59 15.42
CA TYR A 300 18.08 -10.94 14.19
C TYR A 300 17.25 -9.78 13.64
N PHE A 301 17.19 -9.65 12.33
CA PHE A 301 16.22 -8.83 11.64
C PHE A 301 14.95 -9.62 11.38
N LEU A 302 13.79 -9.01 11.62
CA LEU A 302 12.48 -9.58 11.32
C LEU A 302 12.08 -9.27 9.88
N THR A 303 11.54 -10.25 9.16
CA THR A 303 11.00 -10.03 7.80
C THR A 303 9.94 -8.93 7.82
N SER A 304 9.94 -8.06 6.81
CA SER A 304 8.93 -7.01 6.62
C SER A 304 7.79 -7.45 5.69
N GLN A 305 7.84 -8.69 5.21
CA GLN A 305 7.01 -9.22 4.13
C GLN A 305 5.67 -9.79 4.65
N TRP A 306 4.97 -9.01 5.49
CA TRP A 306 3.70 -9.43 6.09
C TRP A 306 2.50 -8.94 5.28
N VAL A 307 1.60 -9.85 4.89
CA VAL A 307 0.36 -9.55 4.14
C VAL A 307 -0.82 -10.29 4.77
N GLU A 308 -2.06 -9.98 4.35
CA GLU A 308 -3.29 -10.48 5.00
C GLU A 308 -3.34 -12.01 5.17
N ARG A 309 -2.83 -12.79 4.20
CA ARG A 309 -2.83 -14.26 4.31
C ARG A 309 -1.99 -14.79 5.49
N HIS A 310 -1.07 -13.99 6.04
CA HIS A 310 -0.20 -14.39 7.14
C HIS A 310 -0.83 -14.23 8.53
N TRP A 311 -2.06 -13.69 8.63
CA TRP A 311 -2.76 -13.52 9.92
C TRP A 311 -2.95 -14.84 10.67
N GLU A 312 -3.63 -15.80 10.03
CA GLU A 312 -3.98 -17.07 10.68
C GLU A 312 -2.73 -17.92 11.02
N PRO A 313 -1.77 -18.10 10.09
CA PRO A 313 -0.53 -18.81 10.39
C PRO A 313 0.24 -18.21 11.57
N PHE A 314 0.35 -16.87 11.62
CA PHE A 314 1.08 -16.20 12.69
C PHE A 314 0.36 -16.27 14.05
N LYS A 315 -0.97 -16.15 14.09
CA LYS A 315 -1.77 -16.34 15.32
C LYS A 315 -1.61 -17.75 15.88
N ASN A 316 -1.72 -18.77 15.04
CA ASN A 316 -1.51 -20.17 15.45
C ASN A 316 -0.12 -20.39 16.05
N TRP A 317 0.91 -19.75 15.49
CA TRP A 317 2.26 -19.81 16.04
C TRP A 317 2.39 -19.11 17.40
N ILE A 318 1.78 -17.92 17.58
CA ILE A 318 1.75 -17.23 18.88
C ILE A 318 1.06 -18.09 19.94
N ASP A 319 -0.08 -18.70 19.61
CA ASP A 319 -0.82 -19.55 20.54
C ASP A 319 0.01 -20.75 20.98
N LYS A 320 0.81 -21.32 20.08
CA LYS A 320 1.77 -22.38 20.43
C LYS A 320 2.82 -21.87 21.42
N MET A 321 3.39 -20.69 21.21
CA MET A 321 4.43 -20.13 22.10
C MET A 321 3.88 -19.78 23.49
N ASN A 322 2.64 -19.28 23.58
CA ASN A 322 2.01 -18.95 24.86
C ASN A 322 1.61 -20.17 25.69
N ASN A 323 1.46 -21.33 25.04
CA ASN A 323 1.06 -22.59 25.67
C ASN A 323 2.23 -23.59 25.85
N SER A 324 3.46 -23.18 25.54
CA SER A 324 4.67 -24.03 25.61
C SER A 324 5.38 -23.99 26.96
#